data_AF-A0A6G0Q6V7-F1
#
_entry.id   AF-A0A6G0Q6V7-F1
#
_cell.length_a   1.000
_cell.length_b   1.000
_cell.length_c   1.000
_cell.angle_alpha   90.00
_cell.angle_beta   90.00
_cell.angle_gamma   90.00
#
_symmetry.space_group_name_H-M   'P 1'
#
loop_
_entity.id
_entity.type
_entity.pdbx_description
1 polymer ?
#
loop_
_entity_poly.entity_id
_entity_poly.type
_entity_poly.pdbx_seq_one_letter_code
_entity_poly.pdbx_strand_id
1 'polypeptide(L)'
;MLQPNEKVDAYAEDIKLKVTKLRQAKGDFADWQQASLLLSNSVRVFPDLTREYANWLNSHDRKMLKLTTVLQRLRAAEHQRQQLESQAQPASRATAQVAHVTSEHQDKGRKRSKQQRKRNEGVQDKKARTNCGNCGGDGGSSAPRPPASC
;
A
#
# COMPACT_ATOMS: atom_id res chain seq x y z
N MET A 1 27.07 9.22 -6.16
CA MET A 1 25.62 9.47 -6.30
C MET A 1 24.90 8.14 -6.18
N LEU A 2 23.81 8.11 -5.41
CA LEU A 2 23.01 6.90 -5.20
C LEU A 2 22.25 6.54 -6.48
N GLN A 3 22.29 5.28 -6.91
CA GLN A 3 21.53 4.83 -8.07
C GLN A 3 20.10 4.39 -7.71
N PRO A 4 19.10 4.53 -8.61
CA PRO A 4 17.71 4.13 -8.33
C PRO A 4 17.53 2.64 -7.96
N ASN A 5 18.41 1.77 -8.49
CA ASN A 5 18.37 0.33 -8.28
C ASN A 5 19.34 -0.14 -7.17
N GLU A 6 20.08 0.79 -6.57
CA GLU A 6 21.03 0.51 -5.50
C GLU A 6 20.33 0.62 -4.13
N LYS A 7 20.63 -0.31 -3.23
CA LYS A 7 20.09 -0.29 -1.86
C LYS A 7 20.76 0.79 -1.04
N VAL A 8 19.97 1.50 -0.22
CA VAL A 8 20.49 2.58 0.64
C VAL A 8 21.59 2.06 1.57
N ASP A 9 21.42 0.86 2.13
CA ASP A 9 22.40 0.25 3.03
C ASP A 9 23.74 -0.07 2.33
N ALA A 10 23.69 -0.61 1.12
CA ALA A 10 24.89 -0.92 0.35
C ALA A 10 25.68 0.36 0.01
N TYR A 11 24.97 1.40 -0.43
CA TYR A 11 25.57 2.71 -0.69
C TYR A 11 26.13 3.36 0.58
N ALA A 12 25.41 3.26 1.71
CA ALA A 12 25.85 3.81 2.99
C ALA A 12 27.16 3.15 3.48
N GLU A 13 27.28 1.83 3.35
CA GLU A 13 28.52 1.12 3.72
C GLU A 13 29.69 1.44 2.78
N ASP A 14 29.46 1.60 1.47
CA ASP A 14 30.51 2.08 0.53
C ASP A 14 31.00 3.49 0.92
N ILE A 15 30.07 4.41 1.21
CA ILE A 15 30.42 5.76 1.66
C ILE A 15 31.17 5.72 2.98
N LYS A 16 30.75 4.89 3.94
CA LYS A 16 31.45 4.72 5.23
C LYS A 16 32.86 4.19 5.04
N LEU A 17 33.08 3.23 4.13
CA LEU A 17 34.41 2.72 3.80
C LEU A 17 35.29 3.84 3.21
N LYS A 18 34.75 4.63 2.27
CA LYS A 18 35.44 5.78 1.68
C LYS A 18 35.77 6.85 2.72
N VAL A 19 34.84 7.17 3.61
CA VAL A 19 35.05 8.10 4.72
C VAL A 19 36.14 7.60 5.67
N THR A 20 36.16 6.30 5.95
CA THR A 20 37.18 5.69 6.82
C THR A 20 38.58 5.85 6.20
N LYS A 21 38.72 5.56 4.90
CA LYS A 21 39.96 5.78 4.16
C LYS A 21 40.37 7.26 4.14
N LEU A 22 39.42 8.17 3.98
CA LEU A 22 39.68 9.61 4.02
C LEU A 22 40.16 10.07 5.41
N ARG A 23 39.53 9.57 6.49
CA ARG A 23 39.96 9.86 7.87
C ARG A 23 41.39 9.41 8.13
N GLN A 24 41.76 8.23 7.62
CA GLN A 24 43.13 7.70 7.73
C GLN A 24 44.15 8.52 6.94
N ALA A 25 43.77 9.09 5.78
CA ALA A 25 44.70 9.74 4.87
C ALA A 25 44.87 11.26 5.09
N LYS A 26 43.80 11.98 5.47
CA LYS A 26 43.79 13.46 5.49
C LYS A 26 43.24 14.09 6.78
N GLY A 27 42.95 13.29 7.80
CA GLY A 27 42.36 13.78 9.05
C GLY A 27 40.83 13.81 9.04
N ASP A 28 40.24 14.48 10.03
CA ASP A 28 38.84 14.32 10.41
C ASP A 28 37.82 14.57 9.29
N PHE A 29 36.83 13.68 9.22
CA PHE A 29 35.64 13.81 8.38
C PHE A 29 34.42 13.63 9.27
N ALA A 30 33.78 14.73 9.65
CA ALA A 30 32.74 14.74 10.66
C ALA A 30 31.46 14.01 10.20
N ASP A 31 30.71 13.49 11.15
CA ASP A 31 29.49 12.72 10.86
C ASP A 31 28.44 13.55 10.11
N TRP A 32 28.32 14.85 10.39
CA TRP A 32 27.42 15.75 9.67
C TRP A 32 27.83 15.96 8.20
N GLN A 33 29.14 15.87 7.89
CA GLN A 33 29.64 15.94 6.51
C GLN A 33 29.26 14.66 5.76
N GLN A 34 29.40 13.49 6.39
CA GLN A 34 28.94 12.22 5.83
C GLN A 34 27.43 12.23 5.60
N ALA A 35 26.66 12.68 6.58
CA ALA A 35 25.21 12.77 6.49
C ALA A 35 24.78 13.72 5.34
N SER A 36 25.45 14.86 5.21
CA SER A 36 25.18 15.81 4.12
C SER A 36 25.54 15.23 2.74
N LEU A 37 26.65 14.47 2.66
CA LEU A 37 27.08 13.81 1.44
C LEU A 37 26.06 12.76 0.99
N LEU A 38 25.52 11.96 1.93
CA LEU A 38 24.47 11.00 1.64
C LEU A 38 23.23 11.70 1.06
N LEU A 39 22.74 12.75 1.73
CA LEU A 39 21.55 13.50 1.29
C LEU A 39 21.73 14.13 -0.09
N SER A 40 22.86 14.79 -0.32
CA SER A 40 23.15 15.44 -1.60
C SER A 40 23.17 14.43 -2.76
N ASN A 41 23.68 13.23 -2.50
CA ASN A 41 23.75 12.16 -3.50
C ASN A 41 22.42 11.43 -3.71
N SER A 42 21.44 11.61 -2.82
CA SER A 42 20.11 10.99 -2.91
C SER A 42 19.05 11.84 -3.60
N VAL A 43 19.35 13.07 -4.03
CA VAL A 43 18.37 14.00 -4.64
C VAL A 43 17.60 13.41 -5.83
N ARG A 44 18.25 12.54 -6.61
CA ARG A 44 17.63 11.90 -7.78
C ARG A 44 16.73 10.73 -7.41
N VAL A 45 16.95 10.09 -6.27
CA VAL A 45 16.23 8.88 -5.84
C VAL A 45 15.14 9.22 -4.81
N PHE A 46 15.39 10.19 -3.94
CA PHE A 46 14.49 10.62 -2.87
C PHE A 46 14.34 12.16 -2.86
N PRO A 47 13.70 12.75 -3.89
CA PRO A 47 13.57 14.20 -4.01
C PRO A 47 12.83 14.83 -2.82
N ASP A 48 11.78 14.18 -2.32
CA ASP A 48 10.98 14.69 -1.20
C ASP A 48 11.80 14.80 0.09
N LEU A 49 12.59 13.76 0.39
CA LEU A 49 13.49 13.77 1.54
C LEU A 49 14.54 14.86 1.44
N THR A 50 15.08 15.10 0.24
CA THR A 50 16.06 16.19 0.05
C THR A 50 15.44 17.58 0.14
N ARG A 51 14.18 17.75 -0.23
CA ARG A 51 13.42 18.99 -0.02
C ARG A 51 13.17 19.24 1.45
N GLU A 52 12.75 18.23 2.21
CA GLU A 52 12.60 18.33 3.66
C GLU A 52 13.91 18.73 4.34
N TYR A 53 15.02 18.15 3.92
CA TYR A 53 16.34 18.51 4.42
C TYR A 53 16.70 19.96 4.12
N ALA A 54 16.51 20.41 2.88
CA ALA A 54 16.75 21.80 2.50
C ALA A 54 15.90 22.76 3.34
N ASN A 55 14.63 22.41 3.59
CA ASN A 55 13.75 23.17 4.46
C ASN A 55 14.27 23.22 5.90
N TRP A 56 14.70 22.07 6.45
CA TRP A 56 15.22 21.98 7.81
C TRP A 56 16.49 22.82 8.02
N LEU A 57 17.38 22.87 7.01
CA LEU A 57 18.59 23.69 7.03
C LEU A 57 18.31 25.20 7.08
N ASN A 58 17.12 25.67 6.70
CA ASN A 58 16.78 27.10 6.84
C ASN A 58 16.64 27.54 8.30
N SER A 59 16.46 26.59 9.23
CA SER A 59 16.22 26.90 10.65
C SER A 59 17.19 26.19 11.59
N HIS A 60 18.08 25.34 11.08
CA HIS A 60 19.00 24.54 11.89
C HIS A 60 20.42 24.57 11.32
N ASP A 61 21.42 24.52 12.20
CA ASP A 61 22.80 24.37 11.77
C ASP A 61 23.02 22.99 11.12
N ARG A 62 23.68 22.98 9.98
CA ARG A 62 24.09 21.77 9.27
C ARG A 62 24.90 20.80 10.14
N LYS A 63 25.64 21.31 11.14
CA LYS A 63 26.40 20.51 12.12
C LYS A 63 25.51 19.70 13.06
N MET A 64 24.24 20.08 13.23
CA MET A 64 23.26 19.30 14.01
C MET A 64 22.77 18.05 13.27
N LEU A 65 23.18 17.87 12.00
CA LEU A 65 22.78 16.72 11.20
C LEU A 65 23.46 15.43 11.70
N LYS A 66 22.64 14.51 12.24
CA LYS A 66 23.09 13.20 12.69
C LYS A 66 23.04 12.19 11.55
N LEU A 67 24.16 11.49 11.32
CA LEU A 67 24.27 10.43 10.32
C LEU A 67 23.21 9.34 10.50
N THR A 68 22.98 8.90 11.74
CA THR A 68 22.00 7.86 12.07
C THR A 68 20.58 8.26 11.67
N THR A 69 20.18 9.50 11.96
CA THR A 69 18.87 10.05 11.58
C THR A 69 18.70 10.10 10.07
N VAL A 70 19.74 10.51 9.35
CA VAL A 70 19.71 10.55 7.87
C VAL A 70 19.57 9.15 7.28
N LEU A 71 20.36 8.18 7.76
CA LEU A 71 20.27 6.79 7.31
C LEU A 71 18.91 6.15 7.62
N GLN A 72 18.34 6.45 8.78
CA GLN A 72 17.01 5.99 9.14
C GLN A 72 15.94 6.54 8.18
N ARG A 73 15.99 7.85 7.90
CA ARG A 73 15.05 8.48 6.97
C ARG A 73 15.22 7.98 5.52
N LEU A 74 16.46 7.78 5.07
CA LEU A 74 16.73 7.22 3.74
C LEU A 74 16.17 5.80 3.60
N ARG A 75 16.36 4.94 4.61
CA ARG A 75 15.75 3.60 4.62
C ARG A 75 14.23 3.65 4.61
N ALA A 76 13.63 4.52 5.43
CA ALA A 76 12.18 4.70 5.43
C ALA A 76 11.65 5.15 4.05
N ALA A 77 12.34 6.09 3.40
CA ALA A 77 12.01 6.54 2.05
C ALA A 77 12.17 5.41 1.00
N GLU A 78 13.18 4.55 1.14
CA GLU A 78 13.36 3.38 0.29
C GLU A 78 12.18 2.40 0.43
N HIS A 79 11.80 2.07 1.67
CA HIS A 79 10.66 1.19 1.93
C HIS A 79 9.34 1.77 1.42
N GLN A 80 9.12 3.08 1.60
CA GLN A 80 7.94 3.76 1.06
C GLN A 80 7.89 3.67 -0.46
N ARG A 81 9.01 3.88 -1.16
CA ARG A 81 9.08 3.73 -2.62
C ARG A 81 8.72 2.32 -3.06
N GLN A 82 9.30 1.30 -2.43
CA GLN A 82 9.01 -0.10 -2.74
C GLN A 82 7.53 -0.45 -2.52
N GLN A 83 6.92 0.11 -1.47
CA GLN A 83 5.49 -0.07 -1.20
C GLN A 83 4.62 0.59 -2.30
N LEU A 84 4.98 1.80 -2.74
CA LEU A 84 4.28 2.50 -3.82
C LEU A 84 4.44 1.77 -5.16
N GLU A 85 5.63 1.26 -5.47
CA GLU A 85 5.89 0.46 -6.68
C GLU A 85 5.07 -0.83 -6.69
N SER A 86 4.92 -1.48 -5.53
CA SER A 86 4.10 -2.69 -5.38
C SER A 86 2.61 -2.41 -5.57
N GLN A 87 2.13 -1.23 -5.19
CA GLN A 87 0.74 -0.80 -5.43
C GLN A 87 0.52 -0.29 -6.87
N ALA A 88 1.54 0.29 -7.49
CA ALA A 88 1.50 0.81 -8.84
C ALA A 88 1.63 -0.29 -9.91
N GLN A 89 2.19 -1.46 -9.55
CA GLN A 89 2.03 -2.65 -10.38
C GLN A 89 0.56 -3.05 -10.38
N PRO A 90 -0.11 -3.12 -11.55
CA PRO A 90 -1.42 -3.72 -11.60
C PRO A 90 -1.26 -5.16 -11.13
N ALA A 91 -1.82 -5.47 -9.97
CA ALA A 91 -2.14 -6.85 -9.62
C ALA A 91 -2.84 -7.40 -10.86
N SER A 92 -2.20 -8.37 -11.53
CA SER A 92 -2.75 -9.06 -12.67
C SER A 92 -4.21 -9.33 -12.34
N ARG A 93 -5.08 -8.56 -13.02
CA ARG A 93 -6.50 -8.46 -12.77
C ARG A 93 -6.98 -9.91 -12.75
N ALA A 94 -7.21 -10.46 -11.56
CA ALA A 94 -7.89 -11.73 -11.45
C ALA A 94 -9.28 -11.41 -11.99
N THR A 95 -9.46 -11.70 -13.28
CA THR A 95 -10.75 -11.69 -13.94
C THR A 95 -11.60 -12.61 -13.10
N ALA A 96 -12.40 -12.02 -12.21
CA ALA A 96 -13.60 -12.63 -11.71
C ALA A 96 -14.36 -12.98 -12.98
N GLN A 97 -14.29 -14.25 -13.38
CA GLN A 97 -15.09 -14.77 -14.46
C GLN A 97 -16.52 -14.70 -13.96
N VAL A 98 -17.17 -13.57 -14.23
CA VAL A 98 -18.60 -13.42 -14.06
C VAL A 98 -19.21 -14.36 -15.09
N ALA A 99 -19.51 -15.57 -14.64
CA ALA A 99 -20.31 -16.52 -15.39
C ALA A 99 -21.63 -15.83 -15.71
N HIS A 100 -21.77 -15.46 -16.98
CA HIS A 100 -23.01 -15.00 -17.59
C HIS A 100 -23.97 -16.19 -17.54
N VAL A 101 -24.80 -16.25 -16.49
CA VAL A 101 -25.95 -17.14 -16.47
C VAL A 101 -26.96 -16.56 -17.44
N THR A 102 -26.95 -17.06 -18.68
CA THR A 102 -28.06 -16.87 -19.61
C THR A 102 -29.28 -17.57 -19.01
N SER A 103 -30.17 -16.79 -18.40
CA SER A 103 -31.50 -17.27 -18.04
C SER A 103 -32.35 -17.26 -19.31
N GLU A 104 -32.34 -18.36 -20.05
CA GLU A 104 -33.34 -18.64 -21.07
C GLU A 104 -34.43 -19.53 -20.46
N HIS A 105 -35.49 -18.88 -20.01
CA HIS A 105 -36.76 -19.52 -19.74
C HIS A 105 -37.47 -19.71 -21.08
N GLN A 106 -37.61 -20.96 -21.55
CA GLN A 106 -38.67 -21.35 -22.49
C GLN A 106 -38.97 -22.86 -22.41
N ASP A 107 -40.03 -23.16 -21.66
CA ASP A 107 -41.21 -23.99 -22.00
C ASP A 107 -41.09 -25.33 -22.77
N LYS A 108 -41.88 -26.30 -22.27
CA LYS A 108 -42.36 -27.58 -22.85
C LYS A 108 -41.50 -28.85 -22.78
N GLY A 109 -42.04 -29.86 -22.10
CA GLY A 109 -41.79 -31.27 -22.45
C GLY A 109 -42.09 -32.32 -21.37
N ARG A 110 -43.30 -32.91 -21.40
CA ARG A 110 -43.67 -34.14 -20.67
C ARG A 110 -42.64 -35.28 -20.89
N LYS A 111 -42.22 -35.98 -19.82
CA LYS A 111 -42.32 -37.46 -19.67
C LYS A 111 -41.71 -38.02 -18.36
N ARG A 112 -42.62 -38.53 -17.52
CA ARG A 112 -42.59 -39.79 -16.74
C ARG A 112 -41.31 -40.65 -16.86
N SER A 113 -40.56 -40.84 -15.77
CA SER A 113 -40.10 -42.18 -15.35
C SER A 113 -39.47 -42.22 -13.95
N LYS A 114 -39.59 -43.41 -13.35
CA LYS A 114 -39.23 -43.86 -12.00
C LYS A 114 -37.72 -43.85 -11.73
N GLN A 115 -37.32 -43.44 -10.52
CA GLN A 115 -36.24 -43.96 -9.65
C GLN A 115 -36.00 -42.91 -8.55
N GLN A 116 -35.70 -43.20 -7.29
CA GLN A 116 -35.49 -44.42 -6.53
C GLN A 116 -35.55 -43.98 -5.06
N ARG A 117 -36.15 -44.79 -4.20
CA ARG A 117 -36.02 -44.68 -2.75
C ARG A 117 -34.54 -44.54 -2.34
N LYS A 118 -34.23 -43.58 -1.46
CA LYS A 118 -33.51 -43.90 -0.24
C LYS A 118 -33.80 -42.89 0.87
N ARG A 119 -34.46 -43.43 1.89
CA ARG A 119 -34.81 -42.85 3.17
C ARG A 119 -33.55 -42.94 4.04
N ASN A 120 -33.03 -41.83 4.51
CA ASN A 120 -32.18 -41.79 5.70
C ASN A 120 -32.72 -40.67 6.59
N GLU A 121 -33.29 -41.13 7.70
CA GLU A 121 -33.85 -40.37 8.80
C GLU A 121 -32.69 -40.03 9.75
N GLY A 122 -32.56 -38.77 10.16
CA GLY A 122 -31.48 -38.27 11.01
C GLY A 122 -31.75 -36.84 11.50
N VAL A 123 -32.77 -36.73 12.37
CA VAL A 123 -33.00 -35.73 13.44
C VAL A 123 -32.11 -34.46 13.46
N GLN A 124 -32.68 -33.32 13.08
CA GLN A 124 -33.09 -32.15 13.90
C GLN A 124 -31.96 -31.34 14.59
N ASP A 125 -31.79 -30.06 14.19
CA ASP A 125 -32.02 -28.91 15.08
C ASP A 125 -32.24 -27.59 14.29
N LYS A 126 -33.39 -26.96 14.56
CA LYS A 126 -33.77 -25.52 14.50
C LYS A 126 -33.67 -24.65 13.22
N LYS A 127 -34.86 -24.45 12.62
CA LYS A 127 -35.60 -23.18 12.36
C LYS A 127 -34.84 -21.88 12.72
N ALA A 128 -34.76 -20.84 11.90
CA ALA A 128 -35.85 -20.07 11.29
C ALA A 128 -35.41 -19.40 9.97
N ARG A 129 -36.19 -19.45 8.88
CA ARG A 129 -37.07 -18.35 8.37
C ARG A 129 -36.47 -16.96 8.67
N THR A 130 -36.20 -16.14 7.67
CA THR A 130 -37.25 -15.29 7.06
C THR A 130 -36.95 -14.95 5.60
N ASN A 131 -38.01 -14.98 4.80
CA ASN A 131 -38.08 -14.50 3.44
C ASN A 131 -38.06 -12.96 3.41
N CYS A 132 -37.34 -12.35 2.47
CA CYS A 132 -37.67 -11.01 2.03
C CYS A 132 -38.51 -11.14 0.75
N GLY A 133 -39.82 -11.01 0.90
CA GLY A 133 -40.75 -10.92 -0.23
C GLY A 133 -40.81 -9.48 -0.71
N ASN A 134 -40.26 -9.27 -1.91
CA ASN A 134 -40.70 -8.38 -3.00
C ASN A 134 -41.41 -7.04 -2.69
N CYS A 135 -41.17 -6.09 -3.62
CA CYS A 135 -41.86 -4.81 -3.90
C CYS A 135 -41.22 -3.60 -3.19
N GLY A 136 -40.77 -2.53 -3.85
CA GLY A 136 -41.03 -2.02 -5.21
C GLY A 136 -41.72 -0.65 -5.11
N GLY A 137 -41.18 0.38 -5.76
CA GLY A 137 -41.93 1.56 -6.20
C GLY A 137 -41.64 2.91 -5.51
N ASP A 138 -40.93 3.76 -6.26
CA ASP A 138 -41.23 5.18 -6.58
C ASP A 138 -41.68 6.21 -5.52
N GLY A 139 -41.06 7.39 -5.57
CA GLY A 139 -41.73 8.66 -5.26
C GLY A 139 -41.00 9.67 -4.35
N GLY A 140 -40.47 10.73 -4.96
CA GLY A 140 -40.82 12.12 -4.60
C GLY A 140 -40.22 12.80 -3.36
N SER A 141 -39.40 13.84 -3.63
CA SER A 141 -39.40 15.16 -2.98
C SER A 141 -39.07 15.31 -1.48
N SER A 142 -37.91 15.93 -1.20
CA SER A 142 -37.76 17.23 -0.47
C SER A 142 -36.42 17.32 0.30
N ALA A 143 -35.87 18.54 0.31
CA ALA A 143 -34.52 18.92 0.72
C ALA A 143 -34.30 19.06 2.27
N PRO A 144 -33.12 19.49 2.77
CA PRO A 144 -32.47 19.03 4.02
C PRO A 144 -32.65 19.94 5.25
N ARG A 145 -32.34 19.43 6.47
CA ARG A 145 -31.84 20.21 7.64
C ARG A 145 -30.99 19.36 8.61
N PRO A 146 -29.86 19.87 9.14
CA PRO A 146 -29.10 19.26 10.24
C PRO A 146 -29.66 19.65 11.64
N PRO A 147 -29.36 18.87 12.71
CA PRO A 147 -29.86 19.14 14.06
C PRO A 147 -29.08 20.25 14.78
N ALA A 148 -29.82 21.01 15.59
CA ALA A 148 -29.36 22.12 16.42
C ALA A 148 -28.67 21.64 17.71
N SER A 149 -27.67 22.41 18.13
CA SER A 149 -27.04 22.36 19.45
C SER A 149 -27.93 23.01 20.51
N CYS A 150 -27.98 22.41 21.69
CA CYS A 150 -28.17 23.06 23.00
C CYS A 150 -27.19 22.41 23.97
#